data_AF-A0A7J3X6U2-F1
#
_entry.id   AF-A0A7J3X6U2-F1
#
_cell.length_a   1.000
_cell.length_b   1.000
_cell.length_c   1.000
_cell.angle_alpha   90.00
_cell.angle_beta   90.00
_cell.angle_gamma   90.00
#
_symmetry.space_group_name_H-M   'P 1'
#
loop_
_entity.id
_entity.type
_entity.pdbx_description
1 polymer ?
#
loop_
_entity_poly.entity_id
_entity_poly.type
_entity_poly.pdbx_seq_one_letter_code
_entity_poly.pdbx_strand_id
1 'polypeptide(L)' 'MGADEILEWEEEARRLRREKADWEFIEKLPPKLKAALKYYIEAGDMRVAQQIAGIDFEDLRELIRRARIPVVL' A
#
# COMPACT_ATOMS: atom_id res chain seq x y z
N MET A 1 18.18 7.78 -14.37
CA MET A 1 17.02 8.47 -13.77
C MET A 1 17.53 9.69 -13.04
N GLY A 2 17.09 10.88 -13.45
CA GLY A 2 17.23 12.10 -12.69
C GLY A 2 16.32 12.10 -11.46
N ALA A 3 16.55 13.04 -10.52
CA ALA A 3 15.74 13.16 -9.31
C ALA A 3 14.26 13.46 -9.64
N ASP A 4 14.01 14.26 -10.68
CA ASP A 4 12.67 14.62 -11.13
C ASP A 4 11.92 13.40 -11.68
N GLU A 5 12.58 12.54 -12.46
CA GLU A 5 11.98 11.30 -12.99
C GLU A 5 11.59 10.34 -11.85
N ILE A 6 12.40 10.24 -10.79
CA ILE A 6 12.07 9.40 -9.63
C ILE A 6 10.82 9.93 -8.92
N LEU A 7 10.72 11.26 -8.75
CA LEU A 7 9.59 11.88 -8.09
C LEU A 7 8.29 11.67 -8.87
N GLU A 8 8.33 11.85 -10.19
CA GLU A 8 7.17 11.60 -11.07
C GLU A 8 6.72 10.13 -11.00
N TRP A 9 7.66 9.19 -10.99
CA TRP A 9 7.36 7.76 -10.85
C TRP A 9 6.72 7.43 -9.50
N GLU A 10 7.23 8.01 -8.40
CA GLU A 10 6.63 7.81 -7.07
C GLU A 10 5.21 8.38 -6.99
N GLU A 11 4.97 9.56 -7.57
CA GLU A 11 3.65 10.18 -7.61
C GLU A 11 2.65 9.35 -8.40
N GLU A 12 3.04 8.87 -9.58
CA GLU A 12 2.19 8.01 -10.40
C GLU A 12 1.92 6.66 -9.70
N ALA A 13 2.94 6.06 -9.08
CA ALA A 13 2.77 4.84 -8.30
C ALA A 13 1.83 5.03 -7.11
N ARG A 14 1.90 6.17 -6.40
CA ARG A 14 0.97 6.54 -5.32
C ARG A 14 -0.45 6.72 -5.84
N ARG A 15 -0.60 7.43 -6.95
CA ARG A 15 -1.89 7.66 -7.60
C ARG A 15 -2.55 6.35 -8.01
N LEU A 16 -1.81 5.47 -8.68
CA LEU A 16 -2.29 4.15 -9.08
C LEU A 16 -2.77 3.32 -7.89
N ARG A 17 -2.01 3.31 -6.78
CA ARG A 17 -2.41 2.63 -5.55
C ARG A 17 -3.71 3.19 -4.98
N ARG A 18 -3.86 4.51 -4.92
CA ARG A 18 -5.09 5.17 -4.42
C ARG A 18 -6.30 4.87 -5.31
N GLU A 19 -6.15 4.96 -6.63
CA GLU A 19 -7.26 4.81 -7.57
C GLU A 19 -7.75 3.36 -7.67
N LYS A 20 -6.86 2.38 -7.53
CA LYS A 20 -7.19 0.95 -7.70
C LYS A 20 -7.59 0.24 -6.41
N ALA A 21 -7.20 0.78 -5.25
CA ALA A 21 -7.51 0.19 -3.95
C ALA A 21 -9.02 0.00 -3.74
N ASP A 22 -9.39 -1.16 -3.19
CA ASP A 22 -10.73 -1.44 -2.70
C ASP A 22 -10.93 -0.77 -1.33
N TRP A 23 -11.30 0.51 -1.36
CA TRP A 23 -11.51 1.30 -0.15
C TRP A 23 -12.64 0.75 0.73
N GLU A 24 -13.67 0.13 0.15
CA GLU A 24 -14.76 -0.46 0.93
C GLU A 24 -14.25 -1.64 1.77
N PHE A 25 -13.42 -2.51 1.17
CA PHE A 25 -12.74 -3.57 1.89
C PHE A 25 -11.82 -3.02 2.99
N ILE A 26 -10.98 -2.04 2.65
CA ILE A 26 -10.01 -1.44 3.58
C ILE A 26 -10.71 -0.82 4.79
N GLU A 27 -11.82 -0.12 4.58
CA GLU A 27 -12.56 0.54 5.65
C GLU A 27 -13.25 -0.43 6.62
N LYS A 28 -13.45 -1.70 6.23
CA LYS A 28 -14.02 -2.74 7.09
C LYS A 28 -12.96 -3.49 7.92
N LEU A 29 -11.67 -3.26 7.67
CA LEU A 29 -10.59 -3.95 8.38
C LEU A 29 -10.40 -3.47 9.83
N PRO A 30 -9.83 -4.32 10.70
CA PRO A 30 -9.33 -3.92 12.01
C PRO A 30 -8.37 -2.71 11.92
N PRO A 31 -8.31 -1.85 12.95
CA PRO A 31 -7.57 -0.58 12.90
C PRO A 31 -6.11 -0.70 12.44
N LYS A 32 -5.37 -1.72 12.91
CA LYS A 32 -3.96 -1.92 12.53
C LYS A 32 -3.79 -2.27 11.05
N LEU A 33 -4.61 -3.20 10.54
CA LEU A 33 -4.56 -3.62 9.15
C LEU A 33 -4.99 -2.48 8.22
N LYS A 34 -6.04 -1.74 8.60
CA LYS A 34 -6.46 -0.53 7.89
C LYS A 34 -5.34 0.51 7.81
N ALA A 35 -4.70 0.81 8.95
CA ALA A 35 -3.60 1.76 9.02
C ALA A 35 -2.41 1.34 8.15
N ALA A 36 -2.05 0.05 8.18
CA ALA A 36 -0.97 -0.50 7.36
C ALA A 36 -1.24 -0.34 5.85
N LEU A 37 -2.44 -0.66 5.39
CA LEU A 37 -2.79 -0.52 3.97
C LEU A 37 -2.87 0.93 3.53
N LYS A 38 -3.44 1.83 4.35
CA LYS A 38 -3.43 3.27 4.06
C LYS A 38 -2.00 3.81 3.97
N TYR A 39 -1.14 3.43 4.89
CA TYR A 39 0.27 3.79 4.84
C TYR A 39 0.94 3.25 3.57
N TYR A 40 0.73 1.97 3.24
CA TYR A 40 1.28 1.38 2.03
C TYR A 40 0.78 2.05 0.76
N ILE A 41 -0.47 2.52 0.70
CA ILE A 41 -1.01 3.28 -0.44
C ILE A 41 -0.31 4.63 -0.62
N GLU A 42 0.09 5.28 0.47
CA GLU A 42 0.74 6.59 0.44
C GLU A 42 2.25 6.51 0.21
N ALA A 43 2.93 5.66 0.97
CA ALA A 43 4.39 5.62 1.05
C ALA A 43 5.01 4.56 0.15
N GLY A 44 4.31 3.44 -0.11
CA GLY A 44 4.84 2.33 -0.92
C GLY A 44 5.84 1.46 -0.15
N ASP A 45 6.10 1.78 1.11
CA ASP A 45 7.01 1.05 1.97
C ASP A 45 6.28 -0.14 2.62
N MET A 46 6.60 -1.33 2.11
CA MET A 46 6.08 -2.61 2.58
C MET A 46 6.56 -2.97 3.99
N ARG A 47 7.78 -2.59 4.34
CA ARG A 47 8.41 -2.97 5.61
C ARG A 47 7.75 -2.23 6.77
N VAL A 48 7.53 -0.93 6.62
CA VAL A 48 6.82 -0.15 7.65
C VAL A 48 5.35 -0.54 7.71
N ALA A 49 4.70 -0.81 6.56
CA ALA A 49 3.34 -1.35 6.53
C ALA A 49 3.22 -2.67 7.32
N GLN A 50 4.19 -3.58 7.16
CA GLN A 50 4.25 -4.83 7.92
C GLN A 50 4.37 -4.60 9.43
N GLN A 51 5.23 -3.68 9.84
CA GLN A 51 5.38 -3.32 11.25
C GLN A 51 4.09 -2.75 11.85
N ILE A 52 3.36 -1.92 11.10
CA ILE A 52 2.06 -1.37 11.52
C ILE A 52 1.02 -2.49 11.64
N ALA A 53 0.97 -3.40 10.66
CA ALA A 53 0.01 -4.49 10.62
C ALA A 53 0.25 -5.50 11.75
N GLY A 54 1.52 -5.77 12.10
CA GLY A 54 1.90 -6.77 13.09
C GLY A 54 1.65 -8.21 12.64
N ILE A 55 1.72 -8.45 11.33
CA ILE A 55 1.56 -9.75 10.68
C ILE A 55 2.82 -10.08 9.85
N ASP A 56 2.95 -11.33 9.41
CA ASP A 56 4.08 -11.70 8.56
C ASP A 56 3.95 -11.14 7.12
N PHE A 57 4.99 -11.38 6.31
CA PHE A 57 5.06 -10.80 4.97
C PHE A 57 4.06 -11.43 4.01
N GLU A 58 3.79 -12.72 4.16
CA GLU A 58 2.90 -13.47 3.28
C GLU A 58 1.45 -13.05 3.52
N ASP A 59 1.05 -12.92 4.78
CA ASP A 59 -0.25 -12.40 5.19
C ASP A 59 -0.46 -10.95 4.72
N LEU A 60 0.57 -10.09 4.82
CA LEU A 60 0.47 -8.73 4.31
C LEU A 60 0.30 -8.70 2.79
N ARG A 61 1.03 -9.55 2.06
CA ARG A 61 0.91 -9.67 0.60
C ARG A 61 -0.48 -10.17 0.18
N GLU A 62 -1.02 -11.14 0.91
CA GLU A 62 -2.40 -11.60 0.71
C GLU A 62 -3.39 -10.45 0.95
N LEU A 63 -3.22 -9.71 2.04
CA LEU A 63 -4.08 -8.59 2.40
C LEU A 63 -4.06 -7.49 1.33
N ILE A 64 -2.88 -7.13 0.82
CA ILE A 64 -2.70 -6.16 -0.28
C ILE A 64 -3.40 -6.64 -1.55
N ARG A 65 -3.26 -7.93 -1.89
CA ARG A 65 -3.93 -8.54 -3.06
C ARG A 65 -5.45 -8.49 -2.92
N ARG A 66 -5.98 -8.84 -1.75
CA ARG A 66 -7.43 -8.78 -1.45
C ARG A 66 -7.96 -7.36 -1.50
N ALA A 67 -7.18 -6.38 -1.06
CA ALA A 67 -7.49 -4.96 -1.17
C ALA A 67 -7.29 -4.39 -2.58
N ARG A 68 -6.92 -5.21 -3.57
CA ARG A 68 -6.70 -4.80 -4.98
C ARG A 68 -5.69 -3.68 -5.16
N ILE A 69 -4.74 -3.54 -4.23
CA ILE A 69 -3.70 -2.51 -4.28
C ILE A 69 -2.59 -3.02 -5.21
N PRO A 70 -2.28 -2.32 -6.33
CA PRO A 70 -1.18 -2.70 -7.22
C PRO A 70 0.17 -2.65 -6.51
N VAL A 71 1.05 -3.59 -6.86
CA VAL A 71 2.47 -3.55 -6.47
C VAL A 71 3.23 -2.98 -7.66
N VAL A 72 3.69 -1.74 -7.49
CA VAL A 72 4.48 -1.00 -8.50
C VAL A 72 5.92 -0.96 -7.98
N LEU A 73 6.88 -1.32 -8.83
CA LEU A 73 8.31 -1.35 -8.53
C LEU A 73 8.99 -0.09 -9.07
#